data_AF-A0A1G5B6V5-F1
#
_entry.id   AF-A0A1G5B6V5-F1
#
_cell.length_a   1.000
_cell.length_b   1.000
_cell.length_c   1.000
_cell.angle_alpha   90.00
_cell.angle_beta   90.00
_cell.angle_gamma   90.00
#
_symmetry.space_group_name_H-M   'P 1'
#
loop_
_entity.id
_entity.type
_entity.pdbx_description
1 polymer ?
#
loop_
_entity_poly.entity_id
_entity_poly.type
_entity_poly.pdbx_seq_one_letter_code
_entity_poly.pdbx_strand_id
1 'polypeptide(L)'
;MGSMVICPNCGAEIEKDSTKCPYCGYINIEGAEKKFQADLEDIRNDIEDTKKEPSRALARGFKGGTKTILITVAILVSIAVLIAIELYRETRDEPKMFLTAEEQAYASAYIVTAGEQLTEAFDSEDIPRMAEIFDKAYSEDRVSIWGVDHYEAGYASSCYMKLKQCLPNLEKAELSRTEAEEITYYCFYFYYRAYGEDGAHIFDPIRDNEIMPIITGRLGYTEEDMENFRDRVFDGTYVNRSRVYRVTKKYFDNYM
;
A
#
# COMPACT_ATOMS: atom_id res chain seq x y z
N MET A 1 48.83 65.64 -5.30
CA MET A 1 49.58 66.89 -5.09
C MET A 1 48.77 67.74 -4.13
N GLY A 2 49.20 67.83 -2.87
CA GLY A 2 48.47 68.57 -1.85
C GLY A 2 48.53 70.07 -2.14
N SER A 3 47.38 70.74 -2.09
CA SER A 3 47.35 72.20 -2.11
C SER A 3 47.74 72.70 -0.71
N MET A 4 48.59 73.71 -0.67
CA MET A 4 49.08 74.32 0.57
C MET A 4 48.35 75.64 0.81
N VAL A 5 48.11 75.97 2.09
CA VAL A 5 47.51 77.23 2.52
C VAL A 5 48.34 77.84 3.65
N ILE A 6 48.36 79.17 3.74
CA ILE A 6 49.07 79.86 4.82
C ILE A 6 48.15 79.97 6.03
N CYS A 7 48.63 79.55 7.20
CA CYS A 7 47.89 79.68 8.44
C CYS A 7 47.69 81.17 8.80
N PRO A 8 46.45 81.65 8.95
CA PRO A 8 46.17 83.06 9.22
C PRO A 8 46.63 83.52 10.62
N ASN A 9 46.91 82.59 11.54
CA ASN A 9 47.33 82.92 12.91
C ASN A 9 48.85 83.00 13.10
N CYS A 10 49.64 82.20 12.38
CA CYS A 10 51.09 82.12 12.59
C CYS A 10 51.93 82.26 11.31
N GLY A 11 51.29 82.36 10.14
CA GLY A 11 51.97 82.50 8.85
C GLY A 11 52.66 81.23 8.34
N ALA A 12 52.58 80.10 9.06
CA ALA A 12 53.16 78.84 8.61
C ALA A 12 52.35 78.23 7.44
N GLU A 13 53.05 77.65 6.48
CA GLU A 13 52.45 76.91 5.38
C GLU A 13 51.94 75.53 5.87
N ILE A 14 50.67 75.24 5.63
CA ILE A 14 50.00 74.01 6.09
C ILE A 14 49.25 73.35 4.94
N GLU A 15 49.04 72.04 5.01
CA GLU A 15 48.21 71.32 4.04
C GLU A 15 46.76 71.81 4.12
N LYS A 16 46.14 72.06 2.96
CA LYS A 16 44.76 72.57 2.86
C LYS A 16 43.73 71.68 3.53
N ASP A 17 43.95 70.37 3.49
CA ASP A 17 43.05 69.37 4.07
C ASP A 17 43.34 69.09 5.57
N SER A 18 44.40 69.69 6.14
CA SER A 18 44.67 69.56 7.57
C SER A 18 43.59 70.29 8.37
N THR A 19 43.04 69.66 9.40
CA THR A 19 41.99 70.25 10.26
C THR A 19 42.53 71.32 11.23
N LYS A 20 43.85 71.33 11.48
CA LYS A 20 44.51 72.26 12.39
C LYS A 20 45.94 72.55 11.93
N CYS A 21 46.42 73.76 12.22
CA CYS A 21 47.81 74.12 12.06
C CYS A 21 48.65 73.32 13.08
N PRO A 22 49.65 72.53 12.65
CA PRO A 22 50.47 71.75 13.57
C PRO A 22 51.41 72.62 14.41
N TYR A 23 51.65 73.87 13.99
CA TYR A 23 52.61 74.77 14.62
C TYR A 23 51.99 75.64 15.73
N CYS A 24 50.75 76.12 15.54
CA CYS A 24 50.09 77.00 16.51
C CYS A 24 48.72 76.50 16.99
N GLY A 25 48.24 75.37 16.47
CA GLY A 25 46.95 74.79 16.85
C GLY A 25 45.72 75.48 16.27
N TYR A 26 45.88 76.53 15.46
CA TYR A 26 44.76 77.22 14.82
C TYR A 26 43.94 76.26 13.96
N ILE A 27 42.61 76.28 14.13
CA ILE A 27 41.70 75.41 13.38
C ILE A 27 41.62 75.89 11.93
N ASN A 28 41.98 75.02 11.00
CA ASN A 28 41.78 75.29 9.58
C ASN A 28 40.35 74.89 9.21
N ILE A 29 39.51 75.90 8.98
CA ILE A 29 38.08 75.72 8.75
C ILE A 29 37.81 74.87 7.51
N GLU A 30 38.55 75.08 6.40
CA GLU A 30 38.33 74.33 5.16
C GLU A 30 38.65 72.84 5.32
N GLY A 31 39.78 72.52 5.98
CA GLY A 31 40.15 71.13 6.27
C GLY A 31 39.20 70.48 7.28
N ALA A 32 38.74 71.23 8.28
CA ALA A 32 37.76 70.77 9.27
C ALA A 32 36.38 70.51 8.64
N GLU A 33 35.91 71.37 7.75
CA GLU A 33 34.64 71.23 7.03
C GLU A 33 34.66 70.04 6.07
N LYS A 34 35.76 69.87 5.32
CA LYS A 34 35.94 68.71 4.44
C LYS A 34 35.93 67.40 5.21
N LYS A 35 36.63 67.35 6.35
CA LYS A 35 36.60 66.17 7.24
C LYS A 35 35.19 65.92 7.79
N PHE A 36 34.50 66.97 8.24
CA PHE A 36 33.15 66.85 8.76
C PHE A 36 32.16 66.31 7.72
N GLN A 37 32.26 66.74 6.46
CA GLN A 37 31.45 66.21 5.37
C GLN A 37 31.75 64.74 5.07
N ALA A 38 33.04 64.34 5.10
CA ALA A 38 33.44 62.95 4.93
C ALA A 38 32.90 62.06 6.07
N ASP A 39 33.03 62.51 7.32
CA ASP A 39 32.52 61.79 8.49
C ASP A 39 30.99 61.62 8.42
N LEU A 40 30.25 62.63 7.91
CA LEU A 40 28.80 62.54 7.70
C LEU A 40 28.42 61.54 6.59
N GLU A 41 29.22 61.43 5.54
CA GLU A 41 28.97 60.48 4.45
C GLU A 41 29.20 59.04 4.88
N ASP A 42 30.24 58.78 5.69
CA ASP A 42 30.49 57.48 6.30
C ASP A 42 29.35 57.07 7.23
N ILE A 43 28.88 57.98 8.09
CA ILE A 43 27.71 57.73 8.96
C ILE A 43 26.47 57.40 8.13
N ARG A 44 26.24 58.11 7.01
CA ARG A 44 25.10 57.83 6.12
C ARG A 44 25.20 56.42 5.54
N ASN A 45 26.38 56.02 5.08
CA ASN A 45 26.62 54.71 4.50
C ASN A 45 26.42 53.58 5.53
N ASP A 46 26.90 53.77 6.76
CA ASP A 46 26.70 52.83 7.86
C ASP A 46 25.22 52.67 8.23
N ILE A 47 24.47 53.77 8.26
CA ILE A 47 23.01 53.73 8.48
C ILE A 47 22.31 52.97 7.34
N GLU A 48 22.74 53.14 6.09
CA GLU A 48 22.19 52.42 4.95
C GLU A 48 22.53 50.93 4.95
N ASP A 49 23.73 50.53 5.35
CA ASP A 49 24.09 49.12 5.42
C ASP A 49 23.43 48.42 6.62
N THR A 50 23.32 49.11 7.76
CA THR A 50 22.59 48.63 8.94
C THR A 50 21.11 48.34 8.61
N LYS A 51 20.48 49.17 7.78
CA LYS A 51 19.10 48.93 7.28
C LYS A 51 18.97 47.66 6.42
N LYS A 52 20.07 47.13 5.87
CA LYS A 52 20.09 45.89 5.06
C LYS A 52 20.36 44.64 5.89
N GLU A 53 20.74 44.74 7.16
CA GLU A 53 20.89 43.59 8.06
C GLU A 53 19.61 42.75 8.23
N PRO A 54 18.41 43.33 8.46
CA PRO A 54 17.19 42.55 8.65
C PRO A 54 16.85 41.70 7.42
N SER A 55 17.01 42.25 6.20
CA SER A 55 16.76 41.51 4.96
C SER A 55 17.81 40.42 4.71
N ARG A 56 19.08 40.67 5.03
CA ARG A 56 20.16 39.67 4.98
C ARG A 56 19.97 38.55 6.02
N ALA A 57 19.43 38.85 7.20
CA ALA A 57 19.08 37.87 8.22
C ALA A 57 17.91 37.00 7.79
N LEU A 58 16.86 37.61 7.23
CA LEU A 58 15.71 36.90 6.67
C LEU A 58 16.13 35.94 5.54
N ALA A 59 16.95 36.42 4.60
CA ALA A 59 17.44 35.61 3.47
C ALA A 59 18.32 34.42 3.92
N ARG A 60 19.10 34.58 5.01
CA ARG A 60 19.87 33.48 5.62
C ARG A 60 18.96 32.44 6.27
N GLY A 61 17.87 32.86 6.93
CA GLY A 61 16.87 31.95 7.50
C GLY A 61 16.20 31.07 6.45
N PHE A 62 15.86 31.63 5.28
CA PHE A 62 15.29 30.85 4.18
C PHE A 62 16.29 29.85 3.59
N LYS A 63 17.55 30.22 3.34
CA LYS A 63 18.56 29.30 2.75
C LYS A 63 18.78 28.01 3.56
N GLY A 64 18.62 28.04 4.87
CA GLY A 64 18.71 26.84 5.73
C GLY A 64 17.42 26.02 5.78
N GLY A 65 16.26 26.68 5.71
CA GLY A 65 14.94 26.04 5.85
C GLY A 65 14.36 25.45 4.57
N THR A 66 14.80 25.86 3.38
CA THR A 66 14.21 25.39 2.12
C THR A 66 14.37 23.87 1.92
N LYS A 67 15.50 23.30 2.32
CA LYS A 67 15.75 21.85 2.15
C LYS A 67 14.87 21.01 3.07
N THR A 68 14.70 21.43 4.32
CA THR A 68 13.79 20.76 5.27
C THR A 68 12.34 20.90 4.83
N ILE A 69 11.90 22.08 4.38
CA ILE A 69 10.53 22.27 3.88
C ILE A 69 10.26 21.36 2.66
N LEU A 70 11.18 21.29 1.70
CA LEU A 70 11.03 20.42 0.53
C LEU A 70 10.94 18.93 0.91
N ILE A 71 11.76 18.47 1.86
CA ILE A 71 11.71 17.08 2.34
C ILE A 71 10.38 16.81 3.04
N THR A 72 9.91 17.70 3.91
CA THR A 72 8.64 17.53 4.62
C THR A 72 7.46 17.49 3.64
N VAL A 73 7.44 18.37 2.63
CA VAL A 73 6.41 18.36 1.58
C VAL A 73 6.46 17.07 0.77
N ALA A 74 7.66 16.60 0.39
CA ALA A 74 7.81 15.36 -0.36
C ALA A 74 7.26 14.16 0.44
N ILE A 75 7.57 14.06 1.73
CA ILE A 75 7.07 13.00 2.61
C ILE A 75 5.54 13.03 2.70
N LEU A 76 4.95 14.21 2.89
CA LEU A 76 3.49 14.35 2.97
C LEU A 76 2.80 13.93 1.67
N VAL A 77 3.36 14.30 0.51
CA VAL A 77 2.86 13.85 -0.79
C VAL A 77 3.00 12.34 -0.95
N SER A 78 4.14 11.76 -0.55
CA SER A 78 4.32 10.30 -0.59
C SER A 78 3.29 9.57 0.27
N ILE A 79 3.01 10.06 1.47
CA ILE A 79 1.97 9.48 2.36
C ILE A 79 0.59 9.60 1.72
N ALA A 80 0.25 10.77 1.17
CA ALA A 80 -1.05 10.98 0.51
C ALA A 80 -1.23 10.04 -0.69
N VAL A 81 -0.18 9.83 -1.50
CA VAL A 81 -0.20 8.88 -2.62
C VAL A 81 -0.38 7.45 -2.13
N LEU A 82 0.32 7.03 -1.07
CA LEU A 82 0.14 5.69 -0.50
C LEU A 82 -1.28 5.46 0.01
N ILE A 83 -1.85 6.45 0.72
CA ILE A 83 -3.25 6.39 1.18
C ILE A 83 -4.21 6.32 -0.02
N ALA A 84 -3.99 7.12 -1.06
CA ALA A 84 -4.83 7.10 -2.26
C ALA A 84 -4.76 5.76 -3.00
N ILE A 85 -3.59 5.12 -3.05
CA ILE A 85 -3.42 3.77 -3.62
C ILE A 85 -4.22 2.74 -2.81
N GLU A 86 -4.14 2.80 -1.48
CA GLU A 86 -4.85 1.84 -0.63
C GLU A 86 -6.37 2.02 -0.73
N LEU A 87 -6.86 3.26 -0.68
CA LEU A 87 -8.28 3.56 -0.91
C LEU A 87 -8.75 3.15 -2.30
N TYR A 88 -7.91 3.30 -3.32
CA TYR A 88 -8.24 2.87 -4.68
C TYR A 88 -8.35 1.34 -4.78
N ARG A 89 -7.48 0.60 -4.09
CA ARG A 89 -7.57 -0.87 -4.03
C ARG A 89 -8.84 -1.30 -3.32
N GLU A 90 -9.12 -0.73 -2.15
CA GLU A 90 -10.29 -1.08 -1.36
C GLU A 90 -11.60 -0.78 -2.10
N THR A 91 -11.72 0.40 -2.72
CA THR A 91 -12.91 0.75 -3.53
C THR A 91 -13.06 -0.07 -4.81
N ARG A 92 -11.98 -0.60 -5.37
CA ARG A 92 -12.04 -1.54 -6.51
C ARG A 92 -12.48 -2.93 -6.08
N ASP A 93 -12.12 -3.33 -4.87
CA ASP A 93 -12.40 -4.66 -4.34
C ASP A 93 -13.74 -4.71 -3.58
N GLU A 94 -14.33 -3.56 -3.22
CA GLU A 94 -15.70 -3.50 -2.71
C GLU A 94 -16.73 -3.94 -3.78
N PRO A 95 -17.66 -4.84 -3.42
CA PRO A 95 -18.74 -5.24 -4.32
C PRO A 95 -19.65 -4.03 -4.59
N LYS A 96 -19.80 -3.66 -5.86
CA LYS A 96 -20.71 -2.58 -6.26
C LYS A 96 -22.13 -2.93 -5.81
N MET A 97 -22.72 -2.07 -4.97
CA MET A 97 -24.09 -2.26 -4.47
C MET A 97 -25.12 -2.26 -5.60
N PHE A 98 -24.85 -1.54 -6.69
CA PHE A 98 -25.66 -1.50 -7.91
C PHE A 98 -24.74 -1.46 -9.14
N LEU A 99 -25.01 -2.32 -10.13
CA LEU A 99 -24.36 -2.31 -11.43
C LEU A 99 -24.98 -1.23 -12.31
N THR A 100 -24.18 -0.57 -13.15
CA THR A 100 -24.71 0.28 -14.23
C THR A 100 -25.44 -0.58 -15.26
N ALA A 101 -26.28 0.04 -16.10
CA ALA A 101 -27.03 -0.69 -17.14
C ALA A 101 -26.10 -1.44 -18.12
N GLU A 102 -24.95 -0.87 -18.45
CA GLU A 102 -23.93 -1.50 -19.31
C GLU A 102 -23.26 -2.69 -18.61
N GLU A 103 -22.88 -2.54 -17.34
CA GLU A 103 -22.28 -3.62 -16.56
C GLU A 103 -23.28 -4.76 -16.30
N GLN A 104 -24.56 -4.42 -16.10
CA GLN A 104 -25.61 -5.42 -15.95
C GLN A 104 -25.87 -6.17 -17.25
N ALA A 105 -25.84 -5.48 -18.40
CA ALA A 105 -25.93 -6.13 -19.71
C ALA A 105 -24.73 -7.05 -19.96
N TYR A 106 -23.51 -6.60 -19.65
CA TYR A 106 -22.30 -7.42 -19.73
C TYR A 106 -22.38 -8.65 -18.83
N ALA A 107 -22.69 -8.47 -17.54
CA ALA A 107 -22.82 -9.57 -16.59
C ALA A 107 -23.87 -10.58 -17.02
N SER A 108 -25.01 -10.12 -17.55
CA SER A 108 -26.07 -11.01 -18.03
C SER A 108 -25.62 -11.83 -19.25
N ALA A 109 -24.96 -11.20 -20.22
CA ALA A 109 -24.42 -11.90 -21.39
C ALA A 109 -23.30 -12.89 -21.00
N TYR A 110 -22.46 -12.48 -20.06
CA TYR A 110 -21.40 -13.32 -19.50
C TYR A 110 -21.97 -14.56 -18.80
N ILE A 111 -22.98 -14.39 -17.92
CA ILE A 111 -23.61 -15.50 -17.19
C ILE A 111 -24.15 -16.56 -18.17
N VAL A 112 -24.79 -16.15 -19.27
CA VAL A 112 -25.26 -17.06 -20.31
C VAL A 112 -24.10 -17.83 -20.94
N THR A 113 -23.04 -17.11 -21.33
CA THR A 113 -21.89 -17.73 -22.02
C THR A 113 -21.12 -18.67 -21.10
N ALA A 114 -20.90 -18.27 -19.84
CA ALA A 114 -20.24 -19.07 -18.83
C ALA A 114 -21.07 -20.31 -18.46
N GLY A 115 -22.41 -20.16 -18.40
CA GLY A 115 -23.33 -21.29 -18.21
C GLY A 115 -23.21 -22.32 -19.34
N GLU A 116 -23.28 -21.89 -20.61
CA GLU A 116 -23.13 -22.78 -21.77
C GLU A 116 -21.77 -23.51 -21.76
N GLN A 117 -20.69 -22.79 -21.48
CA GLN A 117 -19.35 -23.37 -21.40
C GLN A 117 -19.23 -24.36 -20.23
N LEU A 118 -19.87 -24.07 -19.10
CA LEU A 118 -19.85 -24.93 -17.93
C LEU A 118 -20.65 -26.21 -18.19
N THR A 119 -21.80 -26.12 -18.87
CA THR A 119 -22.56 -27.29 -19.33
C THR A 119 -21.74 -28.15 -20.27
N GLU A 120 -21.07 -27.56 -21.27
CA GLU A 120 -20.22 -28.33 -22.19
C GLU A 120 -19.08 -29.05 -21.46
N ALA A 121 -18.42 -28.36 -20.52
CA ALA A 121 -17.36 -28.93 -19.70
C ALA A 121 -17.89 -30.04 -18.76
N PHE A 122 -19.10 -29.86 -18.22
CA PHE A 122 -19.75 -30.85 -17.37
C PHE A 122 -20.13 -32.10 -18.15
N ASP A 123 -20.75 -31.95 -19.33
CA ASP A 123 -21.15 -33.06 -20.21
C ASP A 123 -19.96 -33.88 -20.71
N SER A 124 -18.77 -33.27 -20.77
CA SER A 124 -17.51 -33.94 -21.10
C SER A 124 -16.72 -34.43 -19.88
N GLU A 125 -17.26 -34.22 -18.67
CA GLU A 125 -16.60 -34.52 -17.39
C GLU A 125 -15.20 -33.88 -17.25
N ASP A 126 -14.99 -32.72 -17.90
CA ASP A 126 -13.72 -32.00 -17.92
C ASP A 126 -13.56 -31.12 -16.67
N ILE A 127 -13.11 -31.75 -15.59
CA ILE A 127 -12.88 -31.09 -14.29
C ILE A 127 -11.94 -29.87 -14.40
N PRO A 128 -10.77 -29.94 -15.07
CA PRO A 128 -9.92 -28.77 -15.25
C PRO A 128 -10.64 -27.60 -15.93
N ARG A 129 -11.41 -27.86 -16.99
CA ARG A 129 -12.14 -26.81 -17.71
C ARG A 129 -13.26 -26.22 -16.85
N MET A 130 -14.01 -27.04 -16.12
CA MET A 130 -15.03 -26.57 -15.16
C MET A 130 -14.41 -25.66 -14.09
N ALA A 131 -13.24 -26.02 -13.57
CA ALA A 131 -12.50 -25.22 -12.59
C ALA A 131 -12.05 -23.87 -13.17
N GLU A 132 -11.51 -23.87 -14.39
CA GLU A 132 -11.05 -22.67 -15.09
C GLU A 132 -12.21 -21.68 -15.31
N ILE A 133 -13.35 -22.16 -15.82
CA ILE A 133 -14.55 -21.34 -16.04
C ILE A 133 -15.01 -20.71 -14.72
N PHE A 134 -15.08 -21.50 -13.65
CA PHE A 134 -15.50 -21.02 -12.34
C PHE A 134 -14.52 -19.99 -11.76
N ASP A 135 -13.22 -20.28 -11.78
CA ASP A 135 -12.19 -19.39 -11.22
C ASP A 135 -12.09 -18.09 -12.02
N LYS A 136 -12.22 -18.15 -13.35
CA LYS A 136 -12.23 -16.98 -14.24
C LYS A 136 -13.41 -16.06 -13.92
N ALA A 137 -14.62 -16.61 -13.77
CA ALA A 137 -15.82 -15.85 -13.46
C ALA A 137 -15.68 -15.03 -12.17
N TYR A 138 -15.14 -15.62 -11.10
CA TYR A 138 -15.02 -14.96 -9.80
C TYR A 138 -13.74 -14.13 -9.61
N SER A 139 -12.63 -14.53 -10.23
CA SER A 139 -11.31 -13.91 -9.98
C SER A 139 -10.94 -12.85 -11.01
N GLU A 140 -11.24 -13.12 -12.28
CA GLU A 140 -10.88 -12.22 -13.39
C GLU A 140 -12.03 -11.28 -13.72
N ASP A 141 -13.18 -11.86 -14.08
CA ASP A 141 -14.32 -11.09 -14.56
C ASP A 141 -15.18 -10.50 -13.43
N ARG A 142 -15.03 -11.04 -12.21
CA ARG A 142 -15.77 -10.67 -10.99
C ARG A 142 -17.29 -10.68 -11.18
N VAL A 143 -17.80 -11.63 -11.95
CA VAL A 143 -19.23 -11.83 -12.19
C VAL A 143 -19.70 -13.03 -11.39
N SER A 144 -20.73 -12.85 -10.57
CA SER A 144 -21.38 -13.97 -9.90
C SER A 144 -22.19 -14.78 -10.92
N ILE A 145 -21.78 -16.03 -11.11
CA ILE A 145 -22.51 -17.01 -11.91
C ILE A 145 -23.42 -17.90 -11.05
N TRP A 146 -23.71 -17.50 -9.80
CA TRP A 146 -24.60 -18.26 -8.93
C TRP A 146 -25.97 -18.49 -9.59
N GLY A 147 -26.44 -19.74 -9.56
CA GLY A 147 -27.71 -20.16 -10.15
C GLY A 147 -27.64 -20.61 -11.61
N VAL A 148 -26.47 -20.61 -12.25
CA VAL A 148 -26.28 -21.34 -13.52
C VAL A 148 -26.28 -22.84 -13.31
N ASP A 149 -26.64 -23.59 -14.36
CA ASP A 149 -26.57 -25.05 -14.36
C ASP A 149 -25.14 -25.52 -14.04
N HIS A 150 -25.02 -26.61 -13.29
CA HIS A 150 -23.75 -27.19 -12.86
C HIS A 150 -22.83 -26.25 -12.05
N TYR A 151 -23.37 -25.16 -11.49
CA TYR A 151 -22.62 -24.21 -10.64
C TYR A 151 -21.80 -24.91 -9.56
N GLU A 152 -22.44 -25.82 -8.81
CA GLU A 152 -21.82 -26.55 -7.71
C GLU A 152 -20.73 -27.51 -8.21
N ALA A 153 -20.91 -28.10 -9.39
CA ALA A 153 -19.89 -28.93 -10.03
C ALA A 153 -18.67 -28.08 -10.48
N GLY A 154 -18.90 -26.87 -10.98
CA GLY A 154 -17.85 -25.89 -11.25
C GLY A 154 -17.07 -25.51 -9.99
N TYR A 155 -17.78 -25.21 -8.90
CA TYR A 155 -17.14 -24.88 -7.62
C TYR A 155 -16.33 -26.04 -7.05
N ALA A 156 -16.88 -27.26 -7.12
CA ALA A 156 -16.20 -28.46 -6.68
C ALA A 156 -14.94 -28.75 -7.50
N SER A 157 -15.01 -28.53 -8.82
CA SER A 157 -13.86 -28.63 -9.71
C SER A 157 -12.75 -27.67 -9.29
N SER A 158 -13.08 -26.40 -9.03
CA SER A 158 -12.14 -25.40 -8.51
C SER A 158 -11.50 -25.86 -7.18
N CYS A 159 -12.32 -26.37 -6.25
CA CYS A 159 -11.84 -26.90 -4.98
C CYS A 159 -10.91 -28.11 -5.15
N TYR A 160 -11.23 -29.03 -6.07
CA TYR A 160 -10.39 -30.19 -6.37
C TYR A 160 -9.05 -29.75 -6.97
N MET A 161 -9.05 -28.84 -7.95
CA MET A 161 -7.82 -28.36 -8.57
C MET A 161 -6.90 -27.68 -7.56
N LYS A 162 -7.43 -26.86 -6.65
CA LYS A 162 -6.67 -26.24 -5.56
C LYS A 162 -6.12 -27.28 -4.58
N LEU A 163 -6.92 -28.29 -4.21
CA LEU A 163 -6.42 -29.40 -3.40
C LEU A 163 -5.27 -30.13 -4.10
N LYS A 164 -5.35 -30.42 -5.40
CA LYS A 164 -4.27 -31.08 -6.14
C LYS A 164 -2.98 -30.26 -6.16
N GLN A 165 -3.07 -28.93 -6.15
CA GLN A 165 -1.92 -28.05 -6.04
C GLN A 165 -1.29 -28.07 -4.64
N CYS A 166 -2.11 -28.16 -3.59
CA CYS A 166 -1.62 -28.17 -2.20
C CYS A 166 -1.23 -29.57 -1.70
N LEU A 167 -1.76 -30.65 -2.29
CA LEU A 167 -1.54 -32.02 -1.84
C LEU A 167 -0.07 -32.45 -1.77
N PRO A 168 0.83 -32.06 -2.71
CA PRO A 168 2.26 -32.36 -2.60
C PRO A 168 2.91 -31.82 -1.33
N ASN A 169 2.33 -30.78 -0.71
CA ASN A 169 2.86 -30.21 0.51
C ASN A 169 2.74 -31.19 1.68
N LEU A 170 1.79 -32.12 1.64
CA LEU A 170 1.55 -33.10 2.70
C LEU A 170 2.75 -34.03 2.97
N GLU A 171 3.62 -34.20 1.98
CA GLU A 171 4.84 -35.04 2.08
C GLU A 171 6.09 -34.24 2.49
N LYS A 172 5.97 -32.91 2.65
CA LYS A 172 7.11 -32.09 3.08
C LYS A 172 7.46 -32.38 4.53
N ALA A 173 8.76 -32.35 4.83
CA ALA A 173 9.26 -32.54 6.19
C ALA A 173 8.77 -31.45 7.17
N GLU A 174 8.63 -30.22 6.67
CA GLU A 174 8.04 -29.09 7.39
C GLU A 174 6.87 -28.55 6.55
N LEU A 175 5.64 -28.71 7.07
CA LEU A 175 4.41 -28.25 6.44
C LEU A 175 3.97 -26.96 7.12
N SER A 176 3.78 -25.88 6.35
CA SER A 176 3.28 -24.65 6.96
C SER A 176 1.85 -24.82 7.45
N ARG A 177 1.52 -24.08 8.50
CA ARG A 177 0.16 -24.04 9.06
C ARG A 177 -0.91 -23.72 8.01
N THR A 178 -0.63 -22.80 7.09
CA THR A 178 -1.56 -22.40 6.02
C THR A 178 -1.81 -23.55 5.05
N GLU A 179 -0.76 -24.25 4.61
CA GLU A 179 -0.90 -25.40 3.71
C GLU A 179 -1.74 -26.52 4.36
N ALA A 180 -1.53 -26.79 5.66
CA ALA A 180 -2.31 -27.77 6.40
C ALA A 180 -3.80 -27.38 6.49
N GLU A 181 -4.08 -26.09 6.72
CA GLU A 181 -5.43 -25.53 6.75
C GLU A 181 -6.17 -25.71 5.42
N GLU A 182 -5.50 -25.40 4.30
CA GLU A 182 -6.06 -25.53 2.95
C GLU A 182 -6.35 -26.98 2.57
N ILE A 183 -5.39 -27.88 2.78
CA ILE A 183 -5.55 -29.32 2.48
C ILE A 183 -6.75 -29.87 3.25
N THR A 184 -6.84 -29.57 4.54
CA THR A 184 -7.96 -30.01 5.38
C THR A 184 -9.28 -29.47 4.85
N TYR A 185 -9.35 -28.16 4.60
CA TYR A 185 -10.58 -27.51 4.17
C TYR A 185 -11.18 -28.20 2.93
N TYR A 186 -10.35 -28.41 1.90
CA TYR A 186 -10.83 -29.04 0.66
C TYR A 186 -11.19 -30.51 0.88
N CYS A 187 -10.43 -31.27 1.67
CA CYS A 187 -10.79 -32.66 1.98
C CYS A 187 -12.17 -32.74 2.66
N PHE A 188 -12.41 -31.90 3.66
CA PHE A 188 -13.67 -31.86 4.39
C PHE A 188 -14.84 -31.36 3.54
N TYR A 189 -14.58 -30.42 2.63
CA TYR A 189 -15.57 -29.99 1.63
C TYR A 189 -16.08 -31.18 0.80
N PHE A 190 -15.15 -32.01 0.29
CA PHE A 190 -15.50 -33.20 -0.47
C PHE A 190 -16.24 -34.25 0.37
N TYR A 191 -15.87 -34.39 1.64
CA TYR A 191 -16.57 -35.30 2.57
C TYR A 191 -18.02 -34.87 2.82
N TYR A 192 -18.25 -33.60 3.16
CA TYR A 192 -19.57 -33.09 3.55
C TYR A 192 -20.49 -32.68 2.40
N ARG A 193 -19.92 -32.61 1.19
CA ARG A 193 -20.61 -32.45 -0.08
C ARG A 193 -21.21 -31.07 -0.31
N ALA A 194 -20.76 -30.46 -1.40
CA ALA A 194 -21.25 -29.19 -1.93
C ALA A 194 -21.05 -29.15 -3.46
N TYR A 195 -21.27 -30.27 -4.16
CA TYR A 195 -21.04 -30.38 -5.60
C TYR A 195 -22.31 -30.69 -6.42
N GLY A 196 -23.49 -30.40 -5.84
CA GLY A 196 -24.79 -30.61 -6.49
C GLY A 196 -25.24 -32.08 -6.50
N GLU A 197 -26.52 -32.33 -6.75
CA GLU A 197 -27.04 -33.70 -6.97
C GLU A 197 -26.56 -34.27 -8.31
N ASP A 198 -26.39 -33.42 -9.31
CA ASP A 198 -25.95 -33.74 -10.67
C ASP A 198 -24.45 -34.09 -10.72
N GLY A 199 -23.59 -33.35 -10.01
CA GLY A 199 -22.14 -33.63 -9.95
C GLY A 199 -21.75 -34.91 -9.20
N ALA A 200 -22.73 -35.63 -8.63
CA ALA A 200 -22.51 -36.85 -7.87
C ALA A 200 -21.64 -37.88 -8.57
N HIS A 201 -21.99 -38.21 -9.81
CA HIS A 201 -21.31 -39.24 -10.59
C HIS A 201 -19.83 -38.92 -10.88
N ILE A 202 -19.46 -37.64 -10.93
CA ILE A 202 -18.09 -37.17 -11.17
C ILE A 202 -17.30 -37.17 -9.85
N PHE A 203 -17.86 -36.60 -8.78
CA PHE A 203 -17.10 -36.32 -7.57
C PHE A 203 -17.22 -37.38 -6.48
N ASP A 204 -18.20 -38.30 -6.53
CA ASP A 204 -18.25 -39.45 -5.62
C ASP A 204 -17.04 -40.35 -5.74
N PRO A 205 -16.65 -40.79 -6.96
CA PRO A 205 -15.45 -41.60 -7.12
C PRO A 205 -14.20 -40.88 -6.61
N ILE A 206 -14.09 -39.57 -6.78
CA ILE A 206 -12.97 -38.77 -6.28
C ILE A 206 -12.99 -38.73 -4.76
N ARG A 207 -14.14 -38.41 -4.16
CA ARG A 207 -14.30 -38.39 -2.70
C ARG A 207 -13.91 -39.73 -2.12
N ASP A 208 -14.45 -40.82 -2.64
CA ASP A 208 -14.34 -42.14 -2.03
C ASP A 208 -12.96 -42.76 -2.28
N ASN A 209 -12.36 -42.56 -3.46
CA ASN A 209 -11.09 -43.20 -3.83
C ASN A 209 -9.84 -42.33 -3.59
N GLU A 210 -9.96 -41.01 -3.63
CA GLU A 210 -8.82 -40.10 -3.41
C GLU A 210 -8.92 -39.40 -2.06
N ILE A 211 -10.05 -38.76 -1.76
CA ILE A 211 -10.15 -37.87 -0.60
C ILE A 211 -10.27 -38.64 0.72
N MET A 212 -11.11 -39.67 0.77
CA MET A 212 -11.32 -40.49 1.97
C MET A 212 -10.02 -41.14 2.48
N PRO A 213 -9.17 -41.72 1.60
CA PRO A 213 -7.85 -42.20 2.02
C PRO A 213 -6.91 -41.10 2.53
N ILE A 214 -7.00 -39.87 2.00
CA ILE A 214 -6.23 -38.74 2.52
C ILE A 214 -6.70 -38.40 3.93
N ILE A 215 -8.01 -38.19 4.12
CA ILE A 215 -8.62 -37.85 5.42
C ILE A 215 -8.27 -38.89 6.48
N THR A 216 -8.46 -40.17 6.18
CA THR A 216 -8.30 -41.24 7.15
C THR A 216 -6.85 -41.68 7.31
N GLY A 217 -6.17 -41.96 6.20
CA GLY A 217 -4.85 -42.55 6.19
C GLY A 217 -3.71 -41.55 6.36
N ARG A 218 -3.85 -40.33 5.83
CA ARG A 218 -2.77 -39.32 5.88
C ARG A 218 -3.00 -38.24 6.93
N LEU A 219 -4.22 -37.75 7.04
CA LEU A 219 -4.60 -36.70 7.99
C LEU A 219 -5.01 -37.27 9.36
N GLY A 220 -5.25 -38.59 9.45
CA GLY A 220 -5.51 -39.30 10.70
C GLY A 220 -6.90 -39.06 11.30
N TYR A 221 -7.86 -38.57 10.52
CA TYR A 221 -9.24 -38.40 10.97
C TYR A 221 -10.03 -39.70 10.89
N THR A 222 -10.70 -40.05 11.98
CA THR A 222 -11.69 -41.13 11.97
C THR A 222 -13.05 -40.62 11.45
N GLU A 223 -13.92 -41.52 11.03
CA GLU A 223 -15.31 -41.16 10.68
C GLU A 223 -16.05 -40.52 11.86
N GLU A 224 -15.78 -40.97 13.10
CA GLU A 224 -16.33 -40.35 14.31
C GLU A 224 -15.82 -38.92 14.49
N ASP A 225 -14.54 -38.65 14.21
CA ASP A 225 -13.99 -37.29 14.25
C ASP A 225 -14.72 -36.42 13.26
N MET A 226 -14.90 -36.92 12.03
CA MET A 226 -15.68 -36.27 10.98
C MET A 226 -17.09 -35.96 11.52
N GLU A 227 -17.92 -36.94 11.86
CA GLU A 227 -19.30 -36.71 12.32
C GLU A 227 -19.38 -35.71 13.48
N ASN A 228 -18.44 -35.75 14.42
CA ASN A 228 -18.31 -34.75 15.48
C ASN A 228 -18.04 -33.34 14.94
N PHE A 229 -17.27 -33.18 13.86
CA PHE A 229 -17.15 -31.91 13.14
C PHE A 229 -18.49 -31.48 12.54
N ARG A 230 -19.21 -32.40 11.86
CA ARG A 230 -20.51 -32.12 11.26
C ARG A 230 -21.47 -31.52 12.28
N ASP A 231 -21.68 -32.21 13.39
CA ASP A 231 -22.63 -31.79 14.42
C ASP A 231 -22.25 -30.44 15.05
N ARG A 232 -20.95 -30.11 15.06
CA ARG A 232 -20.45 -28.80 15.53
C ARG A 232 -20.58 -27.68 14.49
N VAL A 233 -20.68 -28.02 13.21
CA VAL A 233 -20.77 -27.07 12.07
C VAL A 233 -22.23 -26.75 11.72
N PHE A 234 -23.14 -27.70 11.88
CA PHE A 234 -24.55 -27.56 11.53
C PHE A 234 -25.43 -26.96 12.66
N ASP A 235 -24.87 -26.66 13.84
CA ASP A 235 -25.54 -25.88 14.89
C ASP A 235 -25.54 -24.36 14.58
N GLY A 236 -26.73 -23.78 14.55
CA GLY A 236 -27.20 -22.88 13.49
C GLY A 236 -27.06 -21.37 13.69
N THR A 237 -25.93 -20.85 14.19
CA THR A 237 -25.67 -19.38 14.16
C THR A 237 -24.50 -18.98 13.24
N TYR A 238 -24.37 -19.70 12.12
CA TYR A 238 -23.41 -19.51 11.02
C TYR A 238 -21.96 -19.87 11.37
N VAL A 239 -21.59 -21.10 11.01
CA VAL A 239 -20.22 -21.68 10.97
C VAL A 239 -19.13 -20.83 11.65
N ASN A 240 -18.83 -21.16 12.92
CA ASN A 240 -17.63 -20.64 13.56
C ASN A 240 -16.40 -21.34 12.95
N ARG A 241 -15.90 -20.82 11.82
CA ARG A 241 -14.73 -21.35 11.09
C ARG A 241 -13.51 -21.48 12.02
N SER A 242 -13.37 -20.59 13.01
CA SER A 242 -12.31 -20.67 14.02
C SER A 242 -12.45 -21.85 14.99
N ARG A 243 -13.65 -22.37 15.20
CA ARG A 243 -13.90 -23.59 15.99
C ARG A 243 -13.61 -24.85 15.17
N VAL A 244 -14.06 -24.90 13.91
CA VAL A 244 -13.69 -25.97 12.97
C VAL A 244 -12.18 -26.07 12.91
N TYR A 245 -11.54 -24.95 12.62
CA TYR A 245 -10.10 -24.81 12.61
C TYR A 245 -9.42 -25.31 13.91
N ARG A 246 -9.91 -24.92 15.09
CA ARG A 246 -9.34 -25.38 16.37
C ARG A 246 -9.46 -26.89 16.59
N VAL A 247 -10.56 -27.49 16.15
CA VAL A 247 -10.78 -28.94 16.33
C VAL A 247 -9.93 -29.68 15.30
N THR A 248 -9.89 -29.20 14.05
CA THR A 248 -8.99 -29.68 13.00
C THR A 248 -7.55 -29.71 13.49
N LYS A 249 -7.09 -28.60 14.08
CA LYS A 249 -5.74 -28.46 14.64
C LYS A 249 -5.37 -29.59 15.60
N LYS A 250 -6.29 -30.10 16.42
CA LYS A 250 -6.01 -31.20 17.36
C LYS A 250 -5.47 -32.47 16.69
N TYR A 251 -5.93 -32.74 15.49
CA TYR A 251 -5.53 -33.91 14.72
C TYR A 251 -4.29 -33.63 13.85
N PHE A 252 -3.92 -32.35 13.72
CA PHE A 252 -2.71 -31.87 13.06
C PHE A 252 -1.67 -31.29 14.03
N ASP A 253 -1.79 -31.55 15.33
CA ASP A 253 -0.96 -30.89 16.37
C ASP A 253 0.55 -31.21 16.25
N ASN A 254 0.95 -32.13 15.36
CA ASN A 254 2.32 -32.64 15.22
C ASN A 254 3.02 -32.41 13.87
N TYR A 255 2.43 -31.63 12.95
CA TYR A 255 3.08 -31.31 11.68
C TYR A 255 3.71 -29.91 11.77
N MET A 256 4.96 -29.86 12.25
CA MET A 256 5.84 -28.68 12.22
C MET A 256 6.70 -28.71 10.97
#